data_AF-A0A816VTP8-F1
#
_entry.id   AF-A0A816VTP8-F1
#
_cell.length_a   1.000
_cell.length_b   1.000
_cell.length_c   1.000
_cell.angle_alpha   90.00
_cell.angle_beta   90.00
_cell.angle_gamma   90.00
#
_symmetry.space_group_name_H-M   'P 1'
#
loop_
_entity.id
_entity.type
_entity.pdbx_description
1 polymer ?
#
loop_
_entity_poly.entity_id
_entity_poly.type
_entity_poly.pdbx_seq_one_letter_code
_entity_poly.pdbx_strand_id
1 'polypeptide(L)'
;MIPSLGKQPIFILDSLPKEIIYTIFDYLWAHDILYSFLDSSAIINSIILTYHNYHVNFKSILKCLFDLVCCSIRSNQITSLILSDDNETPCQSKVYLSLFPIEEFINLRAITLSDIENDNRTSFTNIHQLKYLNYFETDTLSHLWMIETIPKLKRLIVNKISDHDYNHENLLCAISFFYLRNLTLPYCSYNNLRQILRSAPKLTSLNISLIISDCTGIDYFAEQHQEAPLIINNLTISIDIISYIPCGISIEPK
;
A
#
# COMPACT_ATOMS: atom_id res chain seq x y z
N MET A 1 15.67 54.95 11.87
CA MET A 1 16.51 53.84 12.38
C MET A 1 16.41 52.70 11.40
N ILE A 2 17.45 52.46 10.61
CA ILE A 2 17.52 51.32 9.69
C ILE A 2 18.05 50.14 10.51
N PRO A 3 17.31 49.03 10.68
CA PRO A 3 17.85 47.87 11.38
C PRO A 3 19.09 47.40 10.62
N SER A 4 20.23 47.37 11.31
CA SER A 4 21.48 46.89 10.73
C SER A 4 21.26 45.46 10.23
N LEU A 5 21.46 45.21 8.94
CA LEU A 5 21.51 43.87 8.36
C LEU A 5 22.66 43.11 9.04
N GLY A 6 22.36 42.43 10.14
CA GLY A 6 23.25 41.43 10.70
C GLY A 6 23.43 40.36 9.63
N LYS A 7 24.69 40.04 9.30
CA LYS A 7 25.01 38.92 8.40
C LYS A 7 24.35 37.67 8.97
N GLN A 8 23.32 37.16 8.29
CA GLN A 8 22.75 35.87 8.67
C GLN A 8 23.84 34.81 8.52
N PRO A 9 23.95 33.87 9.48
CA PRO A 9 24.90 32.78 9.37
C PRO A 9 24.63 32.02 8.07
N ILE A 10 25.67 31.83 7.26
CA ILE A 10 25.58 31.03 6.03
C ILE A 10 25.33 29.59 6.47
N PHE A 11 24.17 29.05 6.12
CA PHE A 11 23.85 27.67 6.37
C PHE A 11 24.57 26.81 5.33
N ILE A 12 25.35 25.81 5.76
CA ILE A 12 26.20 25.02 4.84
C ILE A 12 25.37 24.40 3.70
N LEU A 13 24.13 23.99 3.98
CA LEU A 13 23.24 23.42 2.98
C LEU A 13 22.85 24.41 1.87
N ASP A 14 22.89 25.71 2.12
CA ASP A 14 22.62 26.74 1.09
C ASP A 14 23.67 26.75 -0.01
N SER A 15 24.85 26.18 0.24
CA SER A 15 25.93 26.06 -0.75
C SER A 15 25.84 24.81 -1.62
N LEU A 16 24.96 23.87 -1.28
CA LEU A 16 24.82 22.62 -2.03
C LEU A 16 23.93 22.82 -3.27
N PRO A 17 24.23 22.14 -4.39
CA PRO A 17 23.29 22.03 -5.50
C PRO A 17 21.97 21.41 -5.03
N LYS A 18 20.85 21.93 -5.52
CA LYS A 18 19.50 21.46 -5.14
C LYS A 18 19.31 19.96 -5.42
N GLU A 19 19.98 19.41 -6.42
CA GLU A 19 19.92 18.00 -6.78
C GLU A 19 20.48 17.11 -5.67
N ILE A 20 21.53 17.56 -4.99
CA ILE A 20 22.09 16.87 -3.83
C ILE A 20 21.10 16.92 -2.66
N ILE A 21 20.45 18.07 -2.45
CA ILE A 21 19.44 18.23 -1.40
C ILE A 21 18.22 17.34 -1.67
N TYR A 22 17.73 17.29 -2.91
CA TYR A 22 16.67 16.36 -3.31
C TYR A 22 17.07 14.90 -3.09
N THR A 23 18.31 14.54 -3.43
CA THR A 23 18.82 13.20 -3.17
C THR A 23 18.82 12.88 -1.68
N ILE A 24 19.16 13.83 -0.80
CA ILE A 24 19.07 13.65 0.65
C ILE A 24 17.60 13.47 1.08
N PHE A 25 16.70 14.30 0.55
CA PHE A 25 15.27 14.24 0.87
C PHE A 25 14.61 12.93 0.41
N ASP A 26 15.11 12.27 -0.64
CA ASP A 26 14.62 10.95 -1.07
C ASP A 26 14.78 9.85 -0.01
N TYR A 27 15.66 10.04 0.97
CA TYR A 27 15.90 9.09 2.08
C TYR A 27 15.20 9.46 3.39
N LEU A 28 14.49 10.59 3.44
CA LEU A 28 13.87 11.12 4.65
C LEU A 28 12.33 11.10 4.55
N TRP A 29 11.66 10.98 5.68
CA TRP A 29 10.22 11.23 5.72
C TRP A 29 9.93 12.72 5.65
N ALA A 30 8.75 13.05 5.15
CA ALA A 30 8.24 14.41 5.09
C ALA A 30 8.38 15.18 6.42
N HIS A 31 8.00 14.56 7.54
CA HIS A 31 8.09 15.21 8.84
C HIS A 31 9.54 15.42 9.29
N ASP A 32 10.48 14.52 8.96
CA ASP A 32 11.91 14.70 9.25
C ASP A 32 12.48 15.89 8.49
N ILE A 33 12.09 16.03 7.20
CA ILE A 33 12.48 17.16 6.36
C ILE A 33 11.97 18.46 6.96
N LEU A 34 10.66 18.54 7.25
CA LEU A 34 10.05 19.74 7.79
C LEU A 34 10.63 20.10 9.17
N TYR A 35 10.71 19.13 10.09
CA TYR A 35 11.21 19.38 11.44
C TYR A 35 12.68 19.84 11.45
N SER A 36 13.51 19.28 10.56
CA SER A 36 14.95 19.57 10.54
C SER A 36 15.32 20.83 9.75
N PHE A 37 14.55 21.16 8.71
CA PHE A 37 14.97 22.12 7.71
C PHE A 37 14.00 23.29 7.48
N LEU A 38 12.75 23.19 7.94
CA LEU A 38 11.83 24.31 7.82
C LEU A 38 12.35 25.50 8.63
N ASP A 39 12.32 26.68 8.02
CA ASP A 39 12.82 27.95 8.59
C ASP A 39 14.32 28.00 8.89
N SER A 40 15.09 27.04 8.37
CA SER A 40 16.56 27.06 8.46
C SER A 40 17.18 28.15 7.55
N SER A 41 16.68 28.28 6.32
CA SER A 41 17.08 29.32 5.37
C SER A 41 16.02 29.55 4.30
N ALA A 42 16.07 30.72 3.65
CA ALA A 42 15.15 31.02 2.54
C ALA A 42 15.33 30.10 1.32
N ILE A 43 16.57 29.67 1.05
CA ILE A 43 16.89 28.77 -0.06
C ILE A 43 16.29 27.39 0.21
N ILE A 44 16.53 26.84 1.40
CA ILE A 44 16.00 25.54 1.80
C ILE A 44 14.48 25.54 1.86
N ASN A 45 13.86 26.59 2.39
CA ASN A 45 12.41 26.75 2.36
C ASN A 45 11.86 26.74 0.92
N SER A 46 12.53 27.41 -0.03
CA SER A 46 12.14 27.34 -1.44
C SER A 46 12.28 25.94 -2.05
N ILE A 47 13.29 25.18 -1.63
CA ILE A 47 13.50 23.80 -2.08
C ILE A 47 12.40 22.90 -1.52
N ILE A 48 12.06 23.00 -0.23
CA ILE A 48 10.96 22.26 0.42
C ILE A 48 9.64 22.51 -0.32
N LEU A 49 9.33 23.77 -0.65
CA LEU A 49 8.09 24.14 -1.33
C LEU A 49 7.99 23.63 -2.78
N THR A 50 9.11 23.34 -3.44
CA THR A 50 9.16 22.89 -4.84
C THR A 50 9.50 21.42 -5.01
N TYR A 51 9.77 20.71 -3.91
CA TYR A 51 10.05 19.28 -3.93
C TYR A 51 8.76 18.47 -4.14
N HIS A 52 8.78 17.49 -5.04
CA HIS A 52 7.59 16.74 -5.49
C HIS A 52 7.67 15.22 -5.24
N ASN A 53 8.60 14.78 -4.40
CA ASN A 53 8.82 13.36 -4.11
C ASN A 53 8.76 13.08 -2.60
N TYR A 54 7.79 13.67 -1.90
CA TYR A 54 7.63 13.43 -0.47
C TYR A 54 7.11 12.03 -0.19
N HIS A 55 7.75 11.40 0.80
CA HIS A 55 7.27 10.18 1.43
C HIS A 55 6.64 10.58 2.77
N VAL A 56 5.35 10.30 2.94
CA VAL A 56 4.58 10.64 4.13
C VAL A 56 4.26 9.37 4.89
N ASN A 57 4.59 9.36 6.18
CA ASN A 57 4.27 8.28 7.08
C ASN A 57 3.54 8.83 8.31
N PHE A 58 2.27 8.45 8.47
CA PHE A 58 1.44 8.80 9.62
C PHE A 58 1.22 7.65 10.60
N LYS A 59 1.90 6.52 10.41
CA LYS A 59 1.90 5.47 11.44
C LYS A 59 2.57 6.00 12.69
N SER A 60 1.85 5.98 13.82
CA SER A 60 2.36 6.38 15.13
C SER A 60 2.97 7.79 15.14
N ILE A 61 2.47 8.72 14.31
CA ILE A 61 2.99 10.09 14.21
C ILE A 61 2.49 10.97 15.36
N LEU A 62 3.38 11.79 15.92
CA LEU A 62 2.97 12.82 16.88
C LEU A 62 2.02 13.83 16.23
N LYS A 63 0.97 14.23 16.97
CA LYS A 63 -0.05 15.16 16.48
C LYS A 63 0.53 16.47 15.93
N CYS A 64 1.53 17.05 16.60
CA CYS A 64 2.18 18.27 16.12
C CYS A 64 2.91 18.09 14.78
N LEU A 65 3.51 16.92 14.53
CA LEU A 65 4.17 16.61 13.26
C LEU A 65 3.15 16.31 12.17
N PHE A 66 2.03 15.65 12.49
CA PHE A 66 0.90 15.48 11.58
C PHE A 66 0.38 16.84 11.10
N ASP A 67 0.12 17.76 12.03
CA ASP A 67 -0.38 19.10 11.70
C ASP A 67 0.64 19.89 10.86
N LEU A 68 1.93 19.76 11.17
CA LEU A 68 3.00 20.38 10.40
C LEU A 68 3.02 19.88 8.95
N VAL A 69 2.91 18.56 8.73
CA VAL A 69 2.84 17.97 7.39
C VAL A 69 1.59 18.46 6.65
N CYS A 70 0.42 18.43 7.28
CA CYS A 70 -0.83 18.89 6.67
C CYS A 70 -0.78 20.37 6.27
N CYS A 71 -0.12 21.22 7.05
CA CYS A 71 0.02 22.64 6.72
C CYS A 71 1.04 22.92 5.61
N SER A 72 2.05 22.06 5.45
CA SER A 72 3.25 22.38 4.67
C SER A 72 3.33 21.65 3.33
N ILE A 73 2.74 20.46 3.20
CA ILE A 73 2.88 19.61 2.02
C ILE A 73 1.55 19.44 1.30
N ARG A 74 1.57 19.67 -0.01
CA ARG A 74 0.39 19.48 -0.87
C ARG A 74 0.28 18.02 -1.33
N SER A 75 -0.96 17.57 -1.52
CA SER A 75 -1.31 16.23 -2.04
C SER A 75 -0.54 15.85 -3.31
N ASN A 76 -0.38 16.79 -4.25
CA ASN A 76 0.35 16.58 -5.50
C ASN A 76 1.89 16.44 -5.36
N GLN A 77 2.47 16.69 -4.18
CA GLN A 77 3.90 16.50 -3.93
C GLN A 77 4.22 15.12 -3.32
N ILE A 78 3.19 14.34 -2.98
CA ILE A 78 3.32 13.07 -2.27
C ILE A 78 3.40 11.92 -3.27
N THR A 79 4.42 11.08 -3.14
CA THR A 79 4.63 9.89 -3.99
C THR A 79 4.47 8.57 -3.23
N SER A 80 4.63 8.60 -1.92
CA SER A 80 4.38 7.48 -1.02
C SER A 80 3.62 7.95 0.21
N LEU A 81 2.54 7.24 0.57
CA LEU A 81 1.70 7.57 1.72
C LEU A 81 1.46 6.34 2.60
N ILE A 82 1.70 6.45 3.89
CA ILE A 82 1.35 5.45 4.89
C ILE A 82 0.32 6.08 5.83
N LEU A 83 -0.89 5.53 5.84
CA LEU A 83 -1.98 5.90 6.74
C LEU A 83 -2.19 4.78 7.76
N SER A 84 -2.37 5.16 9.01
CA SER A 84 -2.60 4.24 10.12
C SER A 84 -3.56 4.87 11.11
N ASP A 85 -4.58 4.13 11.54
CA ASP A 85 -5.42 4.50 12.68
C ASP A 85 -5.10 3.58 13.87
N ASP A 86 -3.81 3.47 14.20
CA ASP A 86 -3.35 2.67 15.34
C ASP A 86 -3.71 3.34 16.69
N ASN A 87 -3.34 2.69 17.80
CA ASN A 87 -3.63 3.20 19.14
C ASN A 87 -3.02 4.58 19.45
N GLU A 88 -1.97 4.99 18.73
CA GLU A 88 -1.31 6.28 18.90
C GLU A 88 -1.90 7.36 17.98
N THR A 89 -2.47 6.98 16.84
CA THR A 89 -3.04 7.89 15.84
C THR A 89 -4.51 7.61 15.48
N PRO A 90 -5.42 7.46 16.47
CA PRO A 90 -6.80 7.09 16.19
C PRO A 90 -7.49 8.13 15.29
N CYS A 91 -8.16 7.65 14.24
CA CYS A 91 -8.93 8.43 13.28
C CYS A 91 -8.14 9.47 12.46
N GLN A 92 -6.81 9.53 12.56
CA GLN A 92 -6.03 10.53 11.82
C GLN A 92 -6.10 10.33 10.31
N SER A 93 -6.22 9.09 9.84
CA SER A 93 -6.37 8.75 8.43
C SER A 93 -7.67 9.32 7.87
N LYS A 94 -8.79 9.19 8.61
CA LYS A 94 -10.08 9.80 8.25
C LYS A 94 -9.99 11.32 8.18
N VAL A 95 -9.35 11.96 9.16
CA VAL A 95 -9.13 13.41 9.16
C VAL A 95 -8.28 13.83 7.95
N TYR A 96 -7.18 13.13 7.69
CA TYR A 96 -6.30 13.46 6.58
C TYR A 96 -7.01 13.36 5.23
N LEU A 97 -7.72 12.26 4.98
CA LEU A 97 -8.46 12.05 3.73
C LEU A 97 -9.67 13.00 3.57
N SER A 98 -10.16 13.58 4.67
CA SER A 98 -11.16 14.65 4.62
C SER A 98 -10.58 16.00 4.17
N LEU A 99 -9.30 16.24 4.47
CA LEU A 99 -8.57 17.45 4.09
C LEU A 99 -7.98 17.34 2.67
N PHE A 100 -7.53 16.15 2.31
CA PHE A 100 -6.88 15.85 1.03
C PHE A 100 -7.62 14.69 0.37
N PRO A 101 -8.59 14.98 -0.52
CA PRO A 101 -9.25 13.95 -1.30
C PRO A 101 -8.23 13.11 -2.08
N ILE A 102 -8.44 11.80 -2.12
CA ILE A 102 -7.46 10.86 -2.67
C ILE A 102 -7.19 11.10 -4.17
N GLU A 103 -8.15 11.71 -4.86
CA GLU A 103 -8.07 12.09 -6.27
C GLU A 103 -7.02 13.18 -6.55
N GLU A 104 -6.64 13.97 -5.55
CA GLU A 104 -5.63 15.03 -5.71
C GLU A 104 -4.19 14.50 -5.75
N PHE A 105 -3.99 13.25 -5.36
CA PHE A 105 -2.69 12.60 -5.25
C PHE A 105 -2.17 12.11 -6.62
N ILE A 106 -2.05 13.02 -7.58
CA ILE A 106 -1.70 12.72 -8.98
C ILE A 106 -0.35 12.01 -9.16
N ASN A 107 0.56 12.16 -8.20
CA ASN A 107 1.91 11.60 -8.22
C ASN A 107 2.08 10.36 -7.33
N LEU A 108 1.02 9.92 -6.64
CA LEU A 108 1.09 8.81 -5.69
C LEU A 108 1.35 7.49 -6.40
N ARG A 109 2.39 6.80 -5.94
CA ARG A 109 2.89 5.53 -6.49
C ARG A 109 2.80 4.40 -5.49
N ALA A 110 2.87 4.70 -4.20
CA ALA A 110 2.78 3.74 -3.13
C ALA A 110 1.79 4.21 -2.07
N ILE A 111 0.90 3.33 -1.64
CA ILE A 111 0.06 3.58 -0.48
C ILE A 111 0.06 2.35 0.43
N THR A 112 0.14 2.60 1.73
CA THR A 112 0.01 1.60 2.78
C THR A 112 -1.09 2.05 3.73
N LEU A 113 -2.04 1.16 4.00
CA LEU A 113 -3.18 1.40 4.86
C LEU A 113 -3.13 0.38 6.01
N SER A 114 -3.19 0.84 7.25
CA SER A 114 -3.12 0.00 8.47
C SER A 114 -4.22 0.39 9.44
N ASP A 115 -4.98 -0.59 9.94
CA ASP A 115 -5.94 -0.37 11.04
C ASP A 115 -7.02 0.70 10.74
N ILE A 116 -7.33 0.96 9.46
CA ILE A 116 -8.28 2.01 9.07
C ILE A 116 -9.69 1.43 9.02
N GLU A 117 -10.59 2.01 9.82
CA GLU A 117 -12.00 1.62 9.84
C GLU A 117 -12.72 1.87 8.50
N ASN A 118 -13.57 0.91 8.11
CA ASN A 118 -14.30 0.79 6.83
C ASN A 118 -15.47 1.79 6.68
N ASP A 119 -15.32 3.04 7.09
CA ASP A 119 -16.44 4.00 6.99
C ASP A 119 -16.31 4.94 5.78
N ASN A 120 -15.16 4.92 5.10
CA ASN A 120 -14.83 5.88 4.07
C ASN A 120 -14.82 5.22 2.69
N ARG A 121 -15.82 5.56 1.86
CA ARG A 121 -15.94 5.21 0.43
C ARG A 121 -14.90 5.93 -0.44
N THR A 122 -13.62 5.93 -0.06
CA THR A 122 -12.56 6.71 -0.72
C THR A 122 -12.10 6.09 -2.03
N SER A 123 -12.90 6.24 -3.10
CA SER A 123 -12.64 5.66 -4.42
C SER A 123 -11.21 5.93 -4.94
N PHE A 124 -10.46 4.88 -5.25
CA PHE A 124 -9.11 4.97 -5.83
C PHE A 124 -9.10 5.24 -7.36
N THR A 125 -10.25 5.59 -7.94
CA THR A 125 -10.49 5.67 -9.39
C THR A 125 -9.53 6.59 -10.16
N ASN A 126 -8.96 7.61 -9.51
CA ASN A 126 -8.13 8.62 -10.15
C ASN A 126 -6.62 8.47 -9.91
N ILE A 127 -6.17 7.44 -9.20
CA ILE A 127 -4.74 7.25 -8.89
C ILE A 127 -4.05 6.40 -9.95
N HIS A 128 -3.98 6.94 -11.16
CA HIS A 128 -3.43 6.22 -12.33
C HIS A 128 -1.92 5.93 -12.26
N GLN A 129 -1.22 6.45 -11.26
CA GLN A 129 0.21 6.22 -11.02
C GLN A 129 0.50 5.19 -9.93
N LEU A 130 -0.53 4.72 -9.22
CA LEU A 130 -0.36 3.78 -8.12
C LEU A 130 0.21 2.45 -8.64
N LYS A 131 1.32 2.03 -8.04
CA LYS A 131 2.08 0.82 -8.39
C LYS A 131 2.12 -0.17 -7.23
N TYR A 132 2.07 0.33 -6.00
CA TYR A 132 2.22 -0.46 -4.79
C TYR A 132 1.07 -0.14 -3.84
N LEU A 133 0.34 -1.18 -3.44
CA LEU A 133 -0.75 -1.09 -2.48
C LEU A 133 -0.52 -2.14 -1.42
N ASN A 134 -0.44 -1.71 -0.16
CA ASN A 134 -0.34 -2.61 0.98
C ASN A 134 -1.48 -2.34 1.96
N TYR A 135 -2.16 -3.39 2.38
CA TYR A 135 -3.18 -3.39 3.42
C TYR A 135 -2.69 -4.23 4.60
N PHE A 136 -2.65 -3.60 5.77
CA PHE A 136 -2.34 -4.21 7.05
C PHE A 136 -3.58 -4.12 7.92
N GLU A 137 -3.95 -5.21 8.57
CA GLU A 137 -5.00 -5.23 9.60
C GLU A 137 -6.30 -4.54 9.14
N THR A 138 -6.98 -5.15 8.15
CA THR A 138 -8.27 -4.65 7.68
C THR A 138 -9.38 -5.56 8.20
N ASP A 139 -10.44 -4.96 8.74
CA ASP A 139 -11.58 -5.73 9.22
C ASP A 139 -12.28 -6.49 8.11
N THR A 140 -12.27 -5.98 6.87
CA THR A 140 -12.97 -6.61 5.74
C THR A 140 -12.19 -6.53 4.42
N LEU A 141 -12.33 -7.56 3.59
CA LEU A 141 -11.83 -7.54 2.21
C LEU A 141 -12.74 -6.76 1.25
N SER A 142 -13.92 -6.36 1.71
CA SER A 142 -14.94 -5.63 0.95
C SER A 142 -14.46 -4.31 0.35
N HIS A 143 -13.19 -3.94 0.43
CA HIS A 143 -12.57 -2.77 -0.21
C HIS A 143 -11.77 -3.11 -1.45
N LEU A 144 -11.42 -4.38 -1.65
CA LEU A 144 -10.57 -4.77 -2.77
C LEU A 144 -11.24 -4.54 -4.12
N TRP A 145 -12.58 -4.44 -4.21
CA TRP A 145 -13.27 -4.05 -5.46
C TRP A 145 -12.77 -2.71 -6.02
N MET A 146 -12.28 -1.81 -5.16
CA MET A 146 -11.71 -0.55 -5.61
C MET A 146 -10.43 -0.74 -6.42
N ILE A 147 -9.76 -1.88 -6.27
CA ILE A 147 -8.54 -2.23 -7.00
C ILE A 147 -8.79 -2.44 -8.50
N GLU A 148 -10.02 -2.79 -8.90
CA GLU A 148 -10.41 -2.85 -10.33
C GLU A 148 -10.07 -1.58 -11.09
N THR A 149 -10.01 -0.46 -10.37
CA THR A 149 -9.80 0.87 -10.94
C THR A 149 -8.32 1.28 -11.03
N ILE A 150 -7.38 0.38 -10.66
CA ILE A 150 -5.95 0.69 -10.54
C ILE A 150 -5.15 -0.05 -11.63
N PRO A 151 -5.16 0.46 -12.89
CA PRO A 151 -4.68 -0.29 -14.05
C PRO A 151 -3.16 -0.55 -14.05
N LYS A 152 -2.38 0.13 -13.21
CA LYS A 152 -0.91 0.01 -13.17
C LYS A 152 -0.39 -0.68 -11.91
N LEU A 153 -1.27 -1.31 -11.12
CA LEU A 153 -0.86 -1.97 -9.89
C LEU A 153 0.11 -3.11 -10.20
N LYS A 154 1.30 -3.05 -9.60
CA LYS A 154 2.38 -4.05 -9.78
C LYS A 154 2.54 -4.94 -8.56
N ARG A 155 2.21 -4.43 -7.38
CA ARG A 155 2.28 -5.17 -6.13
C ARG A 155 1.03 -4.90 -5.29
N LEU A 156 0.45 -5.98 -4.80
CA LEU A 156 -0.60 -5.97 -3.80
C LEU A 156 -0.14 -6.83 -2.62
N ILE A 157 -0.17 -6.26 -1.42
CA ILE A 157 0.06 -7.00 -0.18
C ILE A 157 -1.17 -6.84 0.70
N VAL A 158 -1.72 -7.96 1.15
CA VAL A 158 -2.73 -8.03 2.19
C VAL A 158 -2.16 -8.96 3.26
N ASN A 159 -2.00 -8.49 4.50
CA ASN A 159 -1.29 -9.24 5.54
C ASN A 159 -2.18 -9.83 6.63
N LYS A 160 -3.32 -9.20 6.92
CA LYS A 160 -4.21 -9.66 7.99
C LYS A 160 -5.61 -9.23 7.64
N ILE A 161 -6.53 -10.17 7.70
CA ILE A 161 -7.97 -9.93 7.59
C ILE A 161 -8.57 -10.54 8.85
N SER A 162 -9.58 -9.88 9.42
CA SER A 162 -10.22 -10.36 10.63
C SER A 162 -10.75 -11.80 10.45
N ASP A 163 -10.64 -12.63 11.48
CA ASP A 163 -11.06 -14.05 11.47
C ASP A 163 -12.58 -14.22 11.28
N HIS A 164 -13.35 -13.15 11.22
CA HIS A 164 -14.80 -13.21 11.09
C HIS A 164 -15.28 -13.17 9.63
N ASP A 165 -14.37 -13.02 8.67
CA ASP A 165 -14.72 -12.67 7.28
C ASP A 165 -14.30 -13.72 6.23
N TYR A 166 -14.56 -14.99 6.54
CA TYR A 166 -14.30 -16.11 5.63
C TYR A 166 -15.27 -16.19 4.43
N ASN A 167 -16.38 -15.45 4.45
CA ASN A 167 -17.40 -15.49 3.39
C ASN A 167 -17.06 -14.65 2.14
N HIS A 168 -15.84 -14.12 2.06
CA HIS A 168 -15.40 -13.27 0.95
C HIS A 168 -14.82 -14.04 -0.25
N GLU A 169 -15.29 -15.27 -0.47
CA GLU A 169 -14.80 -16.23 -1.47
C GLU A 169 -14.81 -15.73 -2.93
N ASN A 170 -15.25 -14.51 -3.24
CA ASN A 170 -15.38 -14.02 -4.63
C ASN A 170 -14.81 -12.62 -4.91
N LEU A 171 -14.14 -11.94 -3.98
CA LEU A 171 -13.76 -10.54 -4.21
C LEU A 171 -12.61 -10.35 -5.20
N LEU A 172 -11.66 -11.28 -5.25
CA LEU A 172 -10.54 -11.21 -6.20
C LEU A 172 -10.91 -11.72 -7.59
N CYS A 173 -12.01 -12.47 -7.69
CA CYS A 173 -12.53 -13.10 -8.90
C CYS A 173 -12.98 -12.11 -9.97
N ALA A 174 -13.54 -10.98 -9.56
CA ALA A 174 -14.02 -9.94 -10.46
C ALA A 174 -12.90 -9.08 -11.05
N ILE A 175 -11.70 -9.11 -10.45
CA ILE A 175 -10.66 -8.13 -10.71
C ILE A 175 -9.66 -8.66 -11.73
N SER A 176 -9.46 -7.89 -12.80
CA SER A 176 -8.40 -8.18 -13.77
C SER A 176 -7.08 -7.52 -13.37
N PHE A 177 -6.04 -8.33 -13.19
CA PHE A 177 -4.73 -7.94 -12.66
C PHE A 177 -3.64 -8.00 -13.74
N PHE A 178 -3.86 -7.39 -14.90
CA PHE A 178 -2.98 -7.49 -16.07
C PHE A 178 -1.51 -7.08 -15.85
N TYR A 179 -1.22 -6.28 -14.83
CA TYR A 179 0.13 -5.76 -14.53
C TYR A 179 0.68 -6.22 -13.18
N LEU A 180 -0.11 -6.97 -12.41
CA LEU A 180 0.29 -7.45 -11.10
C LEU A 180 1.42 -8.46 -11.26
N ARG A 181 2.52 -8.21 -10.53
CA ARG A 181 3.72 -9.06 -10.52
C ARG A 181 3.92 -9.75 -9.19
N ASN A 182 3.51 -9.10 -8.11
CA ASN A 182 3.70 -9.60 -6.75
C ASN A 182 2.37 -9.53 -6.02
N LEU A 183 1.92 -10.66 -5.50
CA LEU A 183 0.72 -10.76 -4.68
C LEU A 183 1.06 -11.45 -3.37
N THR A 184 0.69 -10.84 -2.25
CA THR A 184 0.76 -11.44 -0.93
C THR A 184 -0.63 -11.40 -0.32
N LEU A 185 -1.12 -12.56 0.13
CA LEU A 185 -2.41 -12.73 0.78
C LEU A 185 -2.21 -13.56 2.05
N PRO A 186 -2.96 -13.30 3.14
CA PRO A 186 -2.86 -14.13 4.34
C PRO A 186 -3.56 -15.47 4.12
N TYR A 187 -4.68 -15.47 3.40
CA TYR A 187 -5.40 -16.67 3.03
C TYR A 187 -5.95 -16.59 1.61
N CYS A 188 -6.16 -17.75 1.00
CA CYS A 188 -6.78 -17.85 -0.31
C CYS A 188 -7.54 -19.18 -0.41
N SER A 189 -8.77 -19.15 -0.91
CA SER A 189 -9.46 -20.40 -1.24
C SER A 189 -8.90 -20.99 -2.54
N TYR A 190 -9.08 -22.29 -2.76
CA TYR A 190 -8.55 -22.94 -3.97
C TYR A 190 -9.17 -22.37 -5.27
N ASN A 191 -10.47 -22.10 -5.26
CA ASN A 191 -11.16 -21.42 -6.35
C ASN A 191 -10.60 -20.02 -6.60
N ASN A 192 -10.39 -19.21 -5.55
CA ASN A 192 -9.78 -17.88 -5.68
C ASN A 192 -8.37 -17.95 -6.27
N LEU A 193 -7.56 -18.90 -5.81
CA LEU A 193 -6.22 -19.12 -6.34
C LEU A 193 -6.25 -19.37 -7.84
N ARG A 194 -7.10 -20.30 -8.31
CA ARG A 194 -7.27 -20.58 -9.75
C ARG A 194 -7.66 -19.33 -10.53
N GLN A 195 -8.53 -18.49 -9.98
CA GLN A 195 -8.98 -17.28 -10.63
C GLN A 195 -7.89 -16.19 -10.66
N ILE A 196 -7.19 -15.97 -9.57
CA ILE A 196 -6.02 -15.06 -9.51
C ILE A 196 -5.00 -15.44 -10.59
N LEU A 197 -4.69 -16.72 -10.71
CA LEU A 197 -3.71 -17.21 -11.70
C LEU A 197 -4.18 -17.00 -13.14
N ARG A 198 -5.49 -17.01 -13.40
CA ARG A 198 -6.07 -16.68 -14.72
C ARG A 198 -6.08 -15.16 -14.97
N SER A 199 -6.41 -14.37 -13.96
CA SER A 199 -6.58 -12.91 -14.07
C SER A 199 -5.26 -12.12 -13.98
N ALA A 200 -4.17 -12.74 -13.52
CA ALA A 200 -2.86 -12.11 -13.33
C ALA A 200 -1.75 -12.79 -14.17
N PRO A 201 -1.77 -12.69 -15.51
CA PRO A 201 -0.83 -13.41 -16.38
C PRO A 201 0.63 -12.97 -16.25
N LYS A 202 0.91 -11.83 -15.59
CA LYS A 202 2.27 -11.31 -15.34
C LYS A 202 2.75 -11.57 -13.92
N LEU A 203 2.03 -12.37 -13.14
CA LEU A 203 2.38 -12.68 -11.77
C LEU A 203 3.69 -13.47 -11.73
N THR A 204 4.69 -12.93 -11.04
CA THR A 204 6.02 -13.55 -10.86
C THR A 204 6.23 -14.07 -9.46
N SER A 205 5.53 -13.49 -8.47
CA SER A 205 5.61 -13.87 -7.06
C SER A 205 4.20 -13.95 -6.47
N LEU A 206 3.88 -15.09 -5.87
CA LEU A 206 2.66 -15.32 -5.12
C LEU A 206 3.03 -15.88 -3.74
N ASN A 207 2.67 -15.14 -2.70
CA ASN A 207 2.83 -15.56 -1.31
C ASN A 207 1.44 -15.68 -0.67
N ILE A 208 1.10 -16.88 -0.22
CA ILE A 208 -0.16 -17.17 0.46
C ILE A 208 0.17 -17.88 1.77
N SER A 209 -0.20 -17.30 2.91
CA SER A 209 0.08 -17.95 4.21
C SER A 209 -0.78 -19.17 4.46
N LEU A 210 -2.05 -19.19 4.03
CA LEU A 210 -2.96 -20.34 4.24
C LEU A 210 -3.87 -20.58 3.03
N ILE A 211 -3.96 -21.83 2.56
CA ILE A 211 -4.95 -22.23 1.55
C ILE A 211 -6.10 -22.96 2.23
N ILE A 212 -7.32 -22.47 2.00
CA ILE A 212 -8.55 -23.03 2.56
C ILE A 212 -9.24 -23.85 1.47
N SER A 213 -9.66 -25.08 1.78
CA SER A 213 -10.47 -25.89 0.87
C SER A 213 -11.87 -25.28 0.74
N ASP A 214 -12.40 -25.17 -0.48
CA ASP A 214 -13.75 -24.66 -0.78
C ASP A 214 -14.88 -25.64 -0.33
N CYS A 215 -14.74 -26.30 0.82
CA CYS A 215 -15.68 -27.28 1.35
C CYS A 215 -16.90 -26.59 1.95
N THR A 216 -17.69 -25.92 1.11
CA THR A 216 -18.98 -25.34 1.50
C THR A 216 -20.12 -26.37 1.49
N GLY A 217 -19.83 -27.66 1.24
CA GLY A 217 -20.79 -28.75 1.28
C GLY A 217 -20.38 -29.86 2.24
N ILE A 218 -21.21 -30.12 3.25
CA ILE A 218 -21.12 -31.28 4.16
C ILE A 218 -21.47 -32.60 3.43
N ASP A 219 -21.78 -32.58 2.13
CA ASP A 219 -22.12 -33.78 1.39
C ASP A 219 -20.89 -34.50 0.84
N TYR A 220 -20.49 -35.53 1.61
CA TYR A 220 -19.64 -36.66 1.23
C TYR A 220 -20.12 -37.31 -0.08
N PHE A 221 -19.79 -36.73 -1.24
CA PHE A 221 -19.83 -37.44 -2.51
C PHE A 221 -18.41 -37.64 -3.03
N ALA A 222 -17.97 -38.89 -2.94
CA ALA A 222 -16.72 -39.39 -3.49
C ALA A 222 -16.82 -39.47 -5.03
N GLU A 223 -16.84 -38.32 -5.71
CA GLU A 223 -16.60 -38.29 -7.15
C GLU A 223 -15.13 -37.93 -7.42
N GLN A 224 -14.41 -38.91 -7.98
CA GLN A 224 -13.04 -38.77 -8.44
C GLN A 224 -13.02 -37.87 -9.69
N HIS A 225 -12.96 -36.56 -9.50
CA HIS A 225 -12.55 -35.67 -10.58
C HIS A 225 -11.02 -35.73 -10.72
N GLN A 226 -10.55 -36.33 -11.81
CA GLN A 226 -9.17 -36.18 -12.27
C GLN A 226 -8.96 -34.72 -12.68
N GLU A 227 -8.41 -33.92 -11.78
CA GLU A 227 -8.01 -32.56 -12.09
C GLU A 227 -6.69 -32.54 -12.86
N ALA A 228 -6.63 -31.73 -13.91
CA ALA A 228 -5.39 -31.51 -14.67
C ALA A 228 -4.38 -30.71 -13.83
N PRO A 229 -3.08 -31.07 -13.86
CA PRO A 229 -2.05 -30.33 -13.14
C PRO A 229 -1.92 -28.90 -13.69
N LEU A 230 -1.93 -27.92 -12.79
CA LEU A 230 -1.67 -26.52 -13.10
C LEU A 230 -0.16 -26.31 -13.27
N ILE A 231 0.33 -26.37 -14.51
CA ILE A 231 1.73 -26.08 -14.84
C ILE A 231 1.88 -24.58 -15.08
N ILE A 232 2.47 -23.84 -14.14
CA ILE A 232 2.76 -22.41 -14.30
C ILE A 232 4.27 -22.21 -14.39
N ASN A 233 4.73 -21.91 -15.59
CA ASN A 233 6.13 -21.63 -15.85
C ASN A 233 6.52 -20.24 -15.27
N ASN A 234 7.60 -20.19 -14.47
CA ASN A 234 8.22 -18.97 -13.91
C ASN A 234 7.49 -18.27 -12.75
N LEU A 235 6.51 -18.91 -12.09
CA LEU A 235 5.90 -18.39 -10.88
C LEU A 235 6.60 -18.94 -9.64
N THR A 236 7.07 -18.05 -8.75
CA THR A 236 7.49 -18.45 -7.41
C THR A 236 6.27 -18.46 -6.50
N ILE A 237 5.87 -19.65 -6.05
CA ILE A 237 4.81 -19.84 -5.07
C ILE A 237 5.46 -20.13 -3.72
N SER A 238 5.20 -19.27 -2.72
CA SER A 238 5.52 -19.54 -1.32
C SER A 238 4.21 -19.83 -0.60
N ILE A 239 4.06 -21.03 -0.06
CA ILE A 239 2.94 -21.41 0.80
C ILE A 239 3.52 -21.83 2.13
N ASP A 240 3.16 -21.12 3.19
CA ASP A 240 3.48 -21.53 4.55
C ASP A 240 2.48 -22.62 4.95
N ILE A 241 2.78 -23.88 4.61
CA ILE A 241 1.85 -24.98 4.86
C ILE A 241 1.77 -25.25 6.37
N ILE A 242 0.74 -24.71 7.03
CA ILE A 242 0.21 -25.25 8.28
C ILE A 242 -0.89 -26.24 7.87
N SER A 243 -0.50 -27.49 7.60
CA SER A 243 -1.34 -28.48 6.93
C SER A 243 -2.56 -28.91 7.74
N TYR A 244 -3.75 -28.62 7.20
CA TYR A 244 -4.85 -29.59 7.13
C TYR A 244 -5.13 -29.80 5.64
N ILE A 245 -4.42 -30.73 4.99
CA ILE A 245 -4.59 -31.03 3.57
C ILE A 245 -5.55 -32.23 3.46
N PRO A 246 -6.77 -32.09 2.92
CA PRO A 246 -7.52 -33.23 2.43
C PRO A 246 -6.82 -33.78 1.17
N CYS A 247 -6.64 -35.10 1.11
CA CYS A 247 -5.95 -35.84 0.04
C CYS A 247 -6.21 -35.31 -1.39
N GLY A 248 -5.16 -35.04 -2.17
CA GLY A 248 -5.29 -35.03 -3.64
C GLY A 248 -4.32 -34.19 -4.50
N ILE A 249 -3.55 -33.24 -3.94
CA ILE A 249 -2.76 -32.31 -4.77
C ILE A 249 -1.26 -32.59 -4.68
N SER A 250 -0.65 -32.90 -5.82
CA SER A 250 0.80 -32.89 -6.03
C SER A 250 1.22 -31.52 -6.55
N ILE A 251 1.88 -30.73 -5.72
CA ILE A 251 2.66 -29.57 -6.17
C ILE A 251 4.08 -30.10 -6.37
N GLU A 252 4.57 -30.18 -7.61
CA GLU A 252 5.98 -30.48 -7.85
C GLU A 252 6.80 -29.20 -7.63
N PRO A 253 7.60 -29.11 -6.55
CA PRO A 253 8.61 -28.06 -6.46
C PRO A 253 9.75 -28.38 -7.44
N LYS A 254 10.38 -27.33 -7.98
CA LYS A 254 11.69 -27.47 -8.63
C LYS A 254 12.76 -27.86 -7.62
#